data_AF-A0A0D7V053-F1
#
_entry.id   AF-A0A0D7V053-F1
#
_cell.length_a   1.000
_cell.length_b   1.000
_cell.length_c   1.000
_cell.angle_alpha   90.00
_cell.angle_beta   90.00
_cell.angle_gamma   90.00
#
_symmetry.space_group_name_H-M   'P 1'
#
loop_
_entity.id
_entity.type
_entity.pdbx_description
1 polymer ?
#
loop_
_entity_poly.entity_id
_entity_poly.type
_entity_poly.pdbx_seq_one_letter_code
_entity_poly.pdbx_strand_id
1 'polypeptide(L)'
;MTQPLSVGARVLRFVIALLAGIILGSVVQTQINLAALQALGVAIPFSVRASTTGKDLIHFAPLYAAVLLPGFAMSQVAAALIVRRKVRKCRALIHALAAVVGLWVTFWLANAFAPMPTLIAATRGPLGLVAMLATAGLAGWLLAVLTRGRSNARGAANIAVMAGALLLPVAPSVDAQPAQSTYQIDVLTEGLAYPWSLAWLPDGRMLVTERPGRLRLLSAQGETLVESLGGIPDVYASGQSGLFDVLLSPQFEQDQQLYLSYACGTASANHTCLAKATLGENRLEQVEEIFRVHPAKSGDAHFGGRLAWLADNTLVMTLGDGFDNREEAQRTTSHIGGIVRLNPDGSAPSDNPFIADANALPALYSIGHRNVQGLVFDDANQRLIAHEHGPRGGDELNVITPGGNYGWPIATGGLDYTGARVSPFEAYPGMLPPALEWTPSIAPSGLALYQGELFPEWQGDLLVGSLVNREVRRVRLREDGGAEEVERLFGERDARIRDVRVGPEGAVYLLTDSPDGQLLRVMPR
;
A
#
# COMPACT_ATOMS: atom_id res chain seq x y z
N MET A 1 -43.31 30.74 32.91
CA MET A 1 -41.93 31.02 32.46
C MET A 1 -41.13 29.72 32.56
N THR A 2 -40.62 29.19 31.44
CA THR A 2 -39.82 27.95 31.45
C THR A 2 -38.34 28.31 31.51
N GLN A 3 -37.62 27.79 32.51
CA GLN A 3 -36.20 28.08 32.70
C GLN A 3 -35.33 27.59 31.53
N PRO A 4 -34.24 28.30 31.19
CA PRO A 4 -33.28 27.83 30.20
C PRO A 4 -32.63 26.52 30.63
N LEU A 5 -32.29 25.67 29.66
CA LEU A 5 -31.56 24.42 29.93
C LEU A 5 -30.26 24.70 30.69
N SER A 6 -29.96 23.85 31.68
CA SER A 6 -28.66 23.86 32.34
C SER A 6 -27.53 23.58 31.33
N VAL A 7 -26.32 24.01 31.66
CA VAL A 7 -25.12 23.72 30.85
C VAL A 7 -24.97 22.21 30.66
N GLY A 8 -25.12 21.43 31.74
CA GLY A 8 -25.07 19.95 31.69
C GLY A 8 -26.09 19.33 30.74
N ALA A 9 -27.34 19.83 30.73
CA ALA A 9 -28.36 19.31 29.81
C ALA A 9 -28.06 19.61 28.33
N ARG A 10 -27.39 20.74 28.04
CA ARG A 10 -26.95 21.06 26.66
C ARG A 10 -25.79 20.19 26.21
N VAL A 11 -24.80 19.99 27.09
CA VAL A 11 -23.65 19.11 26.84
C VAL A 11 -24.12 17.68 26.60
N LEU A 12 -25.00 17.16 27.45
CA LEU A 12 -25.54 15.80 27.30
C LEU A 12 -26.21 15.58 25.93
N ARG A 13 -27.04 16.53 25.48
CA ARG A 13 -27.72 16.44 24.18
C ARG A 13 -26.75 16.52 23.00
N PHE A 14 -25.68 17.32 23.12
CA PHE A 14 -24.60 17.36 22.15
C PHE A 14 -23.88 16.01 22.07
N VAL A 15 -23.51 15.44 23.22
CA VAL A 15 -22.86 14.13 23.30
C VAL A 15 -23.74 13.03 22.71
N ILE A 16 -25.04 13.00 23.02
CA ILE A 16 -25.99 12.02 22.43
C ILE A 16 -26.01 12.13 20.89
N ALA A 17 -26.11 13.35 20.36
CA ALA A 17 -26.13 13.56 18.92
C ALA A 17 -24.81 13.16 18.25
N LEU A 18 -23.68 13.51 18.86
CA LEU A 18 -22.36 13.13 18.38
C LEU A 18 -22.17 11.61 18.38
N LEU A 19 -22.52 10.93 19.47
CA LEU A 19 -22.45 9.46 19.58
C LEU A 19 -23.32 8.78 18.52
N ALA A 20 -24.52 9.29 18.26
CA ALA A 20 -25.37 8.79 17.19
C ALA A 20 -24.67 8.91 15.81
N GLY A 21 -24.02 10.04 15.55
CA GLY A 21 -23.23 10.24 14.33
C GLY A 21 -22.04 9.27 14.22
N ILE A 22 -21.30 9.06 15.31
CA ILE A 22 -20.17 8.13 15.37
C ILE A 22 -20.63 6.69 15.08
N ILE A 23 -21.69 6.23 15.74
CA ILE A 23 -22.24 4.88 15.57
C ILE A 23 -22.75 4.70 14.14
N LEU A 24 -23.57 5.63 13.65
CA LEU A 24 -24.11 5.54 12.29
C LEU A 24 -23.01 5.57 11.24
N GLY A 25 -22.02 6.46 11.36
CA GLY A 25 -20.88 6.52 10.44
C GLY A 25 -20.04 5.25 10.46
N SER A 26 -19.83 4.66 11.64
CA SER A 26 -19.13 3.36 11.76
C SER A 26 -19.90 2.23 11.08
N VAL A 27 -21.22 2.16 11.30
CA VAL A 27 -22.08 1.17 10.61
C VAL A 27 -22.02 1.36 9.10
N VAL A 28 -22.14 2.60 8.61
CA VAL A 28 -22.07 2.92 7.18
C VAL A 28 -20.72 2.52 6.58
N GLN A 29 -19.62 2.85 7.25
CA GLN A 29 -18.26 2.42 6.86
C GLN A 29 -18.21 0.90 6.65
N THR A 30 -18.61 0.14 7.67
CA THR A 30 -18.59 -1.33 7.59
C THR A 30 -19.51 -1.85 6.49
N GLN A 31 -20.73 -1.32 6.36
CA GLN A 31 -21.68 -1.82 5.36
C GLN A 31 -21.21 -1.55 3.94
N ILE A 32 -20.53 -0.44 3.67
CA ILE A 32 -19.98 -0.15 2.35
C ILE A 32 -18.88 -1.14 1.99
N ASN A 33 -17.95 -1.44 2.92
CA ASN A 33 -16.92 -2.45 2.70
C ASN A 33 -17.55 -3.84 2.43
N LEU A 34 -18.52 -4.25 3.25
CA LEU A 34 -19.20 -5.54 3.06
C LEU A 34 -20.01 -5.60 1.75
N ALA A 35 -20.62 -4.49 1.34
CA ALA A 35 -21.35 -4.43 0.06
C ALA A 35 -20.41 -4.56 -1.14
N ALA A 36 -19.20 -3.96 -1.07
CA ALA A 36 -18.19 -4.11 -2.10
C ALA A 36 -17.75 -5.58 -2.25
N LEU A 37 -17.53 -6.29 -1.15
CA LEU A 37 -17.22 -7.73 -1.18
C LEU A 37 -18.39 -8.56 -1.73
N GLN A 38 -19.62 -8.26 -1.35
CA GLN A 38 -20.80 -8.94 -1.92
C GLN A 38 -20.93 -8.75 -3.43
N ALA A 39 -20.55 -7.59 -3.96
CA ALA A 39 -20.54 -7.33 -5.39
C ALA A 39 -19.49 -8.19 -6.14
N LEU A 40 -18.50 -8.74 -5.44
CA LEU A 40 -17.54 -9.73 -5.94
C LEU A 40 -18.05 -11.18 -5.80
N GLY A 41 -19.31 -11.38 -5.43
CA GLY A 41 -19.90 -12.71 -5.24
C GLY A 41 -19.63 -13.36 -3.88
N VAL A 42 -19.10 -12.59 -2.92
CA VAL A 42 -18.81 -13.09 -1.58
C VAL A 42 -20.10 -13.27 -0.76
N ALA A 43 -20.28 -14.46 -0.20
CA ALA A 43 -21.40 -14.74 0.70
C ALA A 43 -21.13 -14.14 2.09
N ILE A 44 -22.00 -13.22 2.53
CA ILE A 44 -21.88 -12.56 3.84
C ILE A 44 -23.18 -12.78 4.63
N PRO A 45 -23.28 -13.88 5.41
CA PRO A 45 -24.41 -14.14 6.28
C PRO A 45 -24.64 -13.00 7.29
N PHE A 46 -25.86 -12.87 7.77
CA PHE A 46 -26.20 -11.84 8.76
C PHE A 46 -25.32 -11.91 10.02
N SER A 47 -25.00 -13.12 10.50
CA SER A 47 -24.11 -13.32 11.66
C SER A 47 -22.72 -12.74 11.44
N VAL A 48 -22.13 -12.97 10.27
CA VAL A 48 -20.83 -12.41 9.87
C VAL A 48 -20.92 -10.88 9.80
N ARG A 49 -21.93 -10.35 9.12
CA ARG A 49 -22.17 -8.90 9.00
C ARG A 49 -22.30 -8.22 10.37
N ALA A 50 -23.10 -8.81 11.27
CA ALA A 50 -23.32 -8.29 12.61
C ALA A 50 -22.03 -8.33 13.44
N SER A 51 -21.29 -9.44 13.38
CA SER A 51 -19.99 -9.59 14.06
C SER A 51 -18.97 -8.54 13.58
N THR A 52 -18.81 -8.37 12.27
CA THR A 52 -17.90 -7.37 11.69
C THR A 52 -18.26 -5.95 12.10
N THR A 53 -19.56 -5.63 12.10
CA THR A 53 -20.05 -4.32 12.53
C THR A 53 -19.78 -4.09 14.01
N GLY A 54 -19.96 -5.11 14.85
CA GLY A 54 -19.60 -5.05 16.27
C GLY A 54 -18.11 -4.80 16.49
N LYS A 55 -17.24 -5.46 15.71
CA LYS A 55 -15.79 -5.26 15.76
C LYS A 55 -15.40 -3.84 15.32
N ASP A 56 -15.96 -3.32 14.24
CA ASP A 56 -15.66 -1.97 13.76
C ASP A 56 -16.19 -0.89 14.71
N LEU A 57 -17.30 -1.12 15.41
CA LEU A 57 -17.73 -0.22 16.49
C LEU A 57 -16.72 -0.12 17.64
N ILE A 58 -15.86 -1.12 17.82
CA ILE A 58 -14.79 -1.11 18.83
C ILE A 58 -13.51 -0.51 18.25
N HIS A 59 -13.11 -0.92 17.04
CA HIS A 59 -11.79 -0.60 16.48
C HIS A 59 -11.76 0.66 15.61
N PHE A 60 -12.84 0.96 14.88
CA PHE A 60 -12.93 2.11 13.98
C PHE A 60 -13.59 3.33 14.64
N ALA A 61 -14.66 3.12 15.42
CA ALA A 61 -15.43 4.22 16.00
C ALA A 61 -14.59 5.23 16.83
N PRO A 62 -13.55 4.84 17.60
CA PRO A 62 -12.71 5.81 18.31
C PRO A 62 -11.96 6.76 17.37
N LEU A 63 -11.40 6.23 16.27
CA LEU A 63 -10.73 7.07 15.27
C LEU A 63 -11.75 7.95 14.55
N TYR A 64 -12.90 7.39 14.16
CA TYR A 64 -13.94 8.16 13.52
C TYR A 64 -14.50 9.26 14.43
N ALA A 65 -14.55 9.05 15.74
CA ALA A 65 -14.89 10.08 16.72
C ALA A 65 -13.87 11.23 16.71
N ALA A 66 -12.57 10.93 16.61
CA ALA A 66 -11.52 11.95 16.52
C ALA A 66 -11.63 12.79 15.22
N VAL A 67 -12.11 12.19 14.13
CA VAL A 67 -12.39 12.87 12.85
C VAL A 67 -13.69 13.68 12.94
N LEU A 68 -14.78 13.10 13.43
CA LEU A 68 -16.10 13.75 13.42
C LEU A 68 -16.21 14.87 14.45
N LEU A 69 -15.65 14.71 15.66
CA LEU A 69 -15.86 15.63 16.79
C LEU A 69 -15.46 17.09 16.47
N PRO A 70 -14.27 17.40 15.92
CA PRO A 70 -13.88 18.79 15.66
C PRO A 70 -14.81 19.46 14.63
N GLY A 71 -15.06 18.79 13.50
CA GLY A 71 -15.94 19.29 12.44
C GLY A 71 -17.39 19.46 12.92
N PHE A 72 -17.88 18.51 13.71
CA PHE A 72 -19.20 18.59 14.30
C PHE A 72 -19.29 19.75 15.31
N ALA A 73 -18.36 19.87 16.26
CA ALA A 73 -18.38 20.94 17.25
C ALA A 73 -18.37 22.34 16.61
N MET A 74 -17.46 22.59 15.67
CA MET A 74 -17.36 23.88 14.99
C MET A 74 -18.61 24.19 14.16
N SER A 75 -19.10 23.22 13.39
CA SER A 75 -20.29 23.40 12.56
C SER A 75 -21.55 23.68 13.38
N GLN A 76 -21.71 23.03 14.55
CA GLN A 76 -22.87 23.23 15.40
C GLN A 76 -22.85 24.59 16.12
N VAL A 77 -21.66 25.15 16.41
CA VAL A 77 -21.53 26.55 16.88
C VAL A 77 -21.98 27.52 15.79
N ALA A 78 -21.51 27.34 14.55
CA ALA A 78 -21.91 28.18 13.43
C ALA A 78 -23.42 28.11 13.16
N ALA A 79 -23.99 26.90 13.14
CA ALA A 79 -25.43 26.68 12.99
C ALA A 79 -26.24 27.41 14.07
N ALA A 80 -25.80 27.35 15.32
CA ALA A 80 -26.46 28.04 16.43
C ALA A 80 -26.44 29.57 16.26
N LEU A 81 -25.36 30.15 15.73
CA LEU A 81 -25.26 31.58 15.44
C LEU A 81 -26.18 32.00 14.29
N ILE A 82 -26.28 31.19 13.23
CA ILE A 82 -27.17 31.43 12.08
C ILE A 82 -28.64 31.35 12.50
N VAL A 83 -29.03 30.32 13.25
CA VAL A 83 -30.42 30.13 13.73
C VAL A 83 -30.87 31.28 14.63
N ARG A 84 -29.95 31.90 15.38
CA ARG A 84 -30.25 33.11 16.19
C ARG A 84 -30.61 34.31 15.32
N ARG A 85 -30.11 34.41 14.09
CA ARG A 85 -30.15 35.63 13.28
C ARG A 85 -31.38 35.81 12.37
N LYS A 86 -32.19 34.77 12.05
CA LYS A 86 -33.61 34.94 11.57
C LYS A 86 -34.37 33.69 11.05
N VAL A 87 -33.88 32.45 11.16
CA VAL A 87 -34.57 31.29 10.51
C VAL A 87 -34.94 30.18 11.49
N ARG A 88 -35.88 30.46 12.40
CA ARG A 88 -36.38 29.43 13.35
C ARG A 88 -37.10 28.27 12.66
N LYS A 89 -37.77 28.54 11.51
CA LYS A 89 -38.51 27.53 10.73
C LYS A 89 -37.60 26.45 10.13
N CYS A 90 -36.36 26.79 9.77
CA CYS A 90 -35.41 25.85 9.15
C CYS A 90 -34.31 25.37 10.10
N ARG A 91 -34.50 25.49 11.43
CA ARG A 91 -33.47 25.13 12.44
C ARG A 91 -32.87 23.75 12.20
N ALA A 92 -33.70 22.73 12.07
CA ALA A 92 -33.24 21.35 11.93
C ALA A 92 -32.42 21.15 10.64
N LEU A 93 -32.86 21.77 9.54
CA LEU A 93 -32.14 21.75 8.27
C LEU A 93 -30.78 22.47 8.37
N ILE A 94 -30.73 23.63 9.04
CA ILE A 94 -29.46 24.38 9.21
C ILE A 94 -28.44 23.56 10.01
N HIS A 95 -28.86 22.94 11.11
CA HIS A 95 -27.95 22.09 11.90
C HIS A 95 -27.49 20.84 11.14
N ALA A 96 -28.38 20.22 10.36
CA ALA A 96 -28.05 19.08 9.50
C ALA A 96 -27.04 19.47 8.41
N LEU A 97 -27.32 20.52 7.63
CA LEU A 97 -26.42 21.00 6.58
C LEU A 97 -25.08 21.46 7.14
N ALA A 98 -25.07 22.12 8.30
CA ALA A 98 -23.83 22.50 8.96
C ALA A 98 -23.01 21.27 9.33
N ALA A 99 -23.62 20.21 9.87
CA ALA A 99 -22.91 18.97 10.20
C ALA A 99 -22.33 18.28 8.95
N VAL A 100 -23.09 18.27 7.85
CA VAL A 100 -22.60 17.77 6.55
C VAL A 100 -21.36 18.54 6.10
N VAL A 101 -21.42 19.88 6.07
CA VAL A 101 -20.28 20.72 5.70
C VAL A 101 -19.11 20.51 6.66
N GLY A 102 -19.38 20.42 7.97
CA GLY A 102 -18.37 20.19 9.00
C GLY A 102 -17.60 18.89 8.77
N LEU A 103 -18.29 17.78 8.53
CA LEU A 103 -17.65 16.49 8.25
C LEU A 103 -16.90 16.52 6.92
N TRP A 104 -17.48 17.12 5.87
CA TRP A 104 -16.82 17.25 4.58
C TRP A 104 -15.48 18.00 4.68
N VAL A 105 -15.46 19.13 5.40
CA VAL A 105 -14.21 19.87 5.66
C VAL A 105 -13.22 19.01 6.44
N THR A 106 -13.67 18.24 7.44
CA THR A 106 -12.76 17.38 8.20
C THR A 106 -12.19 16.23 7.36
N PHE A 107 -12.97 15.63 6.46
CA PHE A 107 -12.43 14.66 5.49
C PHE A 107 -11.43 15.28 4.54
N TRP A 108 -11.73 16.47 4.01
CA TRP A 108 -10.81 17.19 3.14
C TRP A 108 -9.47 17.49 3.84
N LEU A 109 -9.51 17.98 5.08
CA LEU A 109 -8.32 18.20 5.89
C LEU A 109 -7.59 16.88 6.20
N ALA A 110 -8.31 15.85 6.63
CA ALA A 110 -7.71 14.56 6.95
C ALA A 110 -6.98 13.95 5.75
N ASN A 111 -7.57 13.99 4.55
CA ASN A 111 -6.94 13.51 3.33
C ASN A 111 -5.79 14.39 2.85
N ALA A 112 -5.83 15.71 3.11
CA ALA A 112 -4.73 16.61 2.75
C ALA A 112 -3.46 16.41 3.58
N PHE A 113 -3.59 15.87 4.80
CA PHE A 113 -2.47 15.64 5.72
C PHE A 113 -2.16 14.16 5.96
N ALA A 114 -3.02 13.24 5.50
CA ALA A 114 -2.76 11.82 5.63
C ALA A 114 -1.58 11.43 4.72
N PRO A 115 -0.69 10.54 5.21
CA PRO A 115 0.40 10.00 4.39
C PRO A 115 -0.09 9.02 3.31
N MET A 116 -1.40 8.74 3.27
CA MET A 116 -2.03 7.79 2.36
C MET A 116 -3.22 8.47 1.69
N PRO A 117 -3.52 8.10 0.43
CA PRO A 117 -4.77 8.51 -0.19
C PRO A 117 -5.96 8.00 0.62
N THR A 118 -7.07 8.74 0.61
CA THR A 118 -8.37 8.33 1.15
C THR A 118 -8.34 7.64 2.53
N LEU A 119 -8.32 8.43 3.61
CA LEU A 119 -8.21 7.89 4.98
C LEU A 119 -9.34 6.91 5.34
N ILE A 120 -10.58 7.19 4.95
CA ILE A 120 -11.76 6.37 5.30
C ILE A 120 -12.23 5.60 4.07
N ALA A 121 -12.09 4.28 4.08
CA ALA A 121 -12.38 3.44 2.91
C ALA A 121 -13.78 3.60 2.30
N ALA A 122 -14.83 3.91 3.08
CA ALA A 122 -16.15 4.21 2.52
C ALA A 122 -16.18 5.46 1.63
N THR A 123 -15.22 6.36 1.78
CA THR A 123 -15.17 7.61 1.02
C THR A 123 -14.45 7.48 -0.32
N ARG A 124 -13.96 6.27 -0.68
CA ARG A 124 -13.37 5.95 -2.00
C ARG A 124 -14.33 6.24 -3.16
N GLY A 125 -15.62 6.03 -2.94
CA GLY A 125 -16.66 6.26 -3.94
C GLY A 125 -17.63 7.38 -3.55
N PRO A 126 -18.28 8.03 -4.53
CA PRO A 126 -19.21 9.14 -4.27
C PRO A 126 -20.41 8.71 -3.42
N LEU A 127 -20.94 7.50 -3.64
CA LEU A 127 -22.07 6.97 -2.86
C LEU A 127 -21.72 6.84 -1.38
N GLY A 128 -20.54 6.31 -1.09
CA GLY A 128 -20.11 6.11 0.29
C GLY A 128 -19.73 7.42 0.98
N LEU A 129 -19.12 8.37 0.26
CA LEU A 129 -18.95 9.74 0.76
C LEU A 129 -20.29 10.38 1.13
N VAL A 130 -21.28 10.32 0.23
CA VAL A 130 -22.62 10.87 0.50
C VAL A 130 -23.28 10.19 1.69
N ALA A 131 -23.18 8.86 1.81
CA ALA A 131 -23.72 8.11 2.94
C ALA A 131 -23.07 8.54 4.27
N MET A 132 -21.74 8.69 4.30
CA MET A 132 -21.01 9.18 5.47
C MET A 132 -21.42 10.62 5.84
N LEU A 133 -21.57 11.50 4.85
CA LEU A 133 -22.05 12.86 5.10
C LEU A 133 -23.48 12.90 5.62
N ALA A 134 -24.35 11.99 5.17
CA ALA A 134 -25.72 11.88 5.64
C ALA A 134 -25.79 11.49 7.13
N THR A 135 -24.87 10.67 7.65
CA THR A 135 -24.85 10.32 9.09
C THR A 135 -24.54 11.54 9.97
N ALA A 136 -23.62 12.41 9.54
CA ALA A 136 -23.38 13.69 10.20
C ALA A 136 -24.61 14.61 10.11
N GLY A 137 -25.27 14.66 8.95
CA GLY A 137 -26.53 15.38 8.77
C GLY A 137 -27.62 14.93 9.75
N LEU A 138 -27.79 13.62 9.94
CA LEU A 138 -28.71 13.04 10.91
C LEU A 138 -28.33 13.40 12.36
N ALA A 139 -27.04 13.39 12.70
CA ALA A 139 -26.56 13.84 14.00
C ALA A 139 -26.88 15.33 14.26
N GLY A 140 -26.67 16.20 13.26
CA GLY A 140 -27.02 17.62 13.35
C GLY A 140 -28.53 17.83 13.50
N TRP A 141 -29.33 17.10 12.72
CA TRP A 141 -30.79 17.10 12.85
C TRP A 141 -31.24 16.65 14.26
N LEU A 142 -30.67 15.55 14.76
CA LEU A 142 -30.98 15.00 16.08
C LEU A 142 -30.64 16.01 17.18
N LEU A 143 -29.48 16.67 17.10
CA LEU A 143 -29.13 17.75 18.03
C LEU A 143 -30.17 18.86 18.01
N ALA A 144 -30.62 19.28 16.82
CA ALA A 144 -31.64 20.30 16.68
C ALA A 144 -32.97 19.89 17.31
N VAL A 145 -33.39 18.63 17.16
CA VAL A 145 -34.61 18.05 17.75
C VAL A 145 -34.49 17.97 19.27
N LEU A 146 -33.41 17.40 19.79
CA LEU A 146 -33.15 17.29 21.23
C LEU A 146 -33.10 18.66 21.90
N THR A 147 -32.75 19.71 21.16
CA THR A 147 -32.69 21.09 21.66
C THR A 147 -33.94 21.92 21.32
N ARG A 148 -35.03 21.32 20.80
CA ARG A 148 -36.34 21.99 20.63
C ARG A 148 -37.02 22.20 21.99
N GLY A 149 -36.82 23.38 22.56
CA GLY A 149 -37.43 23.86 23.81
C GLY A 149 -36.95 25.28 24.14
N ARG A 150 -37.91 26.17 24.42
CA ARG A 150 -37.87 27.66 24.38
C ARG A 150 -36.54 28.34 24.77
N SER A 151 -35.96 29.06 23.83
CA SER A 151 -34.89 30.03 24.07
C SER A 151 -35.40 31.21 24.92
N ASN A 152 -34.63 31.59 25.94
CA ASN A 152 -34.18 32.98 26.00
C ASN A 152 -32.68 33.01 26.28
N ALA A 153 -32.03 33.92 25.56
CA ALA A 153 -30.60 34.07 25.49
C ALA A 153 -30.05 34.70 26.78
N ARG A 154 -29.05 34.05 27.38
CA ARG A 154 -27.78 34.61 27.86
C ARG A 154 -26.91 33.45 28.33
N GLY A 155 -25.62 33.50 28.00
CA GLY A 155 -24.65 32.42 28.23
C GLY A 155 -23.93 32.03 26.94
N ALA A 156 -23.20 32.98 26.36
CA ALA A 156 -22.02 32.67 25.57
C ALA A 156 -20.81 32.72 26.51
N ALA A 157 -19.76 31.98 26.15
CA ALA A 157 -18.49 31.77 26.85
C ALA A 157 -18.56 30.77 28.02
N ASN A 158 -18.24 29.51 27.70
CA ASN A 158 -17.14 28.75 28.31
C ASN A 158 -17.13 27.35 27.67
N ILE A 159 -16.44 27.23 26.54
CA ILE A 159 -15.90 25.94 26.09
C ILE A 159 -14.44 25.98 26.54
N ALA A 160 -14.17 25.38 27.69
CA ALA A 160 -12.81 25.09 28.09
C ALA A 160 -12.29 23.97 27.19
N VAL A 161 -11.16 24.25 26.54
CA VAL A 161 -10.30 23.26 25.90
C VAL A 161 -9.87 22.26 26.97
N MET A 162 -10.15 20.98 26.73
CA MET A 162 -9.46 19.87 27.38
C MET A 162 -8.90 18.98 26.27
N ALA A 163 -7.74 19.39 25.77
CA ALA A 163 -6.80 18.50 25.11
C ALA A 163 -5.95 17.89 26.23
N GLY A 164 -6.38 16.73 26.74
CA GLY A 164 -5.56 15.90 27.61
C GLY A 164 -4.59 15.10 26.74
N ALA A 165 -3.33 15.52 26.72
CA ALA A 165 -2.23 14.74 26.17
C ALA A 165 -2.08 13.44 26.98
N LEU A 166 -2.35 12.30 26.35
CA LEU A 166 -1.80 11.02 26.80
C LEU A 166 -0.45 10.86 26.11
N LEU A 167 0.61 11.23 26.82
CA LEU A 167 1.96 10.72 26.56
C LEU A 167 2.00 9.29 27.11
N LEU A 168 2.08 8.31 26.22
CA LEU A 168 2.50 6.96 26.59
C LEU A 168 4.01 6.98 26.85
N PRO A 169 4.51 6.35 27.92
CA PRO A 169 5.94 6.13 28.06
C PRO A 169 6.37 5.15 26.95
N VAL A 170 7.28 5.59 26.09
CA VAL A 170 8.10 4.71 25.27
C VAL A 170 8.96 3.90 26.25
N ALA A 171 8.77 2.58 26.28
CA ALA A 171 9.66 1.70 27.00
C ALA A 171 11.08 1.83 26.40
N PRO A 172 12.15 1.81 27.21
CA PRO A 172 13.48 1.71 26.66
C PRO A 172 13.58 0.42 25.84
N SER A 173 14.01 0.54 24.59
CA SER A 173 14.55 -0.58 23.84
C SER A 173 15.71 -1.15 24.65
N VAL A 174 15.64 -2.45 24.93
CA VAL A 174 16.79 -3.20 25.42
C VAL A 174 17.81 -3.13 24.30
N ASP A 175 18.93 -2.42 24.53
CA ASP A 175 20.12 -2.56 23.71
C ASP A 175 20.56 -4.02 23.82
N ALA A 176 20.24 -4.80 22.78
CA ALA A 176 20.96 -6.03 22.53
C ALA A 176 22.39 -5.61 22.19
N GLN A 177 23.35 -6.03 23.03
CA GLN A 177 24.77 -5.88 22.72
C GLN A 177 25.00 -6.42 21.30
N PRO A 178 25.76 -5.71 20.43
CA PRO A 178 26.09 -6.26 19.13
C PRO A 178 26.86 -7.56 19.36
N ALA A 179 26.24 -8.68 19.00
CA ALA A 179 26.99 -9.88 18.67
C ALA A 179 28.03 -9.46 17.62
N GLN A 180 29.26 -9.97 17.74
CA GLN A 180 30.24 -9.75 16.68
C GLN A 180 29.63 -10.24 15.37
N SER A 181 29.32 -9.31 14.47
CA SER A 181 28.77 -9.65 13.16
C SER A 181 29.81 -10.49 12.41
N THR A 182 29.36 -11.58 11.80
CA THR A 182 30.17 -12.45 10.93
C THR A 182 30.42 -11.82 9.55
N TYR A 183 29.94 -10.61 9.34
CA TYR A 183 29.98 -9.88 8.08
C TYR A 183 30.42 -8.42 8.26
N GLN A 184 30.81 -7.80 7.15
CA GLN A 184 31.11 -6.37 7.00
C GLN A 184 30.18 -5.74 5.95
N ILE A 185 29.83 -4.47 6.16
CA ILE A 185 28.97 -3.70 5.25
C ILE A 185 29.79 -2.50 4.73
N ASP A 186 30.08 -2.50 3.43
CA ASP A 186 30.76 -1.41 2.73
C ASP A 186 29.72 -0.50 2.05
N VAL A 187 29.93 0.81 2.09
CA VAL A 187 29.20 1.76 1.25
C VAL A 187 29.95 1.87 -0.09
N LEU A 188 29.32 1.46 -1.18
CA LEU A 188 29.90 1.57 -2.53
C LEU A 188 29.53 2.87 -3.22
N THR A 189 28.30 3.33 -3.02
CA THR A 189 27.79 4.55 -3.67
C THR A 189 26.85 5.29 -2.72
N GLU A 190 26.93 6.62 -2.72
CA GLU A 190 26.06 7.53 -1.98
C GLU A 190 25.37 8.51 -2.95
N GLY A 191 24.43 9.33 -2.48
CA GLY A 191 23.78 10.34 -3.32
C GLY A 191 22.74 9.80 -4.29
N LEU A 192 22.27 8.56 -4.12
CA LEU A 192 21.24 7.96 -4.97
C LEU A 192 19.85 8.47 -4.55
N ALA A 193 19.09 9.13 -5.42
CA ALA A 193 17.76 9.62 -5.08
C ALA A 193 16.70 8.51 -5.19
N TYR A 194 16.33 7.92 -4.06
CA TYR A 194 15.38 6.80 -3.98
C TYR A 194 15.70 5.68 -4.98
N PRO A 195 16.90 5.07 -4.91
CA PRO A 195 17.28 3.96 -5.79
C PRO A 195 16.30 2.80 -5.61
N TRP A 196 15.87 2.14 -6.69
CA TRP A 196 14.77 1.16 -6.66
C TRP A 196 15.16 -0.26 -7.06
N SER A 197 16.05 -0.41 -8.06
CA SER A 197 16.58 -1.69 -8.51
C SER A 197 18.04 -1.58 -8.97
N LEU A 198 18.72 -2.72 -8.98
CA LEU A 198 20.11 -2.92 -9.37
C LEU A 198 20.19 -4.10 -10.36
N ALA A 199 20.94 -3.93 -11.45
CA ALA A 199 21.31 -5.00 -12.36
C ALA A 199 22.81 -4.92 -12.72
N TRP A 200 23.48 -6.08 -12.77
CA TRP A 200 24.87 -6.18 -13.19
C TRP A 200 24.96 -6.40 -14.71
N LEU A 201 25.82 -5.64 -15.37
CA LEU A 201 26.26 -5.91 -16.72
C LEU A 201 27.32 -7.03 -16.72
N PRO A 202 27.51 -7.76 -17.84
CA PRO A 202 28.50 -8.84 -17.93
C PRO A 202 29.95 -8.42 -17.60
N ASP A 203 30.28 -7.14 -17.79
CA ASP A 203 31.60 -6.59 -17.48
C ASP A 203 31.75 -6.10 -16.02
N GLY A 204 30.74 -6.36 -15.17
CA GLY A 204 30.73 -6.01 -13.76
C GLY A 204 30.24 -4.59 -13.46
N ARG A 205 29.99 -3.75 -14.46
CA ARG A 205 29.31 -2.47 -14.25
C ARG A 205 27.89 -2.70 -13.75
N MET A 206 27.30 -1.68 -13.12
CA MET A 206 25.97 -1.78 -12.52
C MET A 206 25.04 -0.70 -13.08
N LEU A 207 23.81 -1.11 -13.40
CA LEU A 207 22.70 -0.21 -13.66
C LEU A 207 21.87 -0.05 -12.39
N VAL A 208 21.59 1.19 -12.00
CA VAL A 208 20.73 1.50 -10.84
C VAL A 208 19.60 2.41 -11.26
N THR A 209 18.37 1.95 -11.08
CA THR A 209 17.19 2.80 -11.29
C THR A 209 16.94 3.67 -10.08
N GLU A 210 16.52 4.91 -10.30
CA GLU A 210 16.12 5.87 -9.27
C GLU A 210 14.67 6.28 -9.55
N ARG A 211 13.82 6.18 -8.51
CA ARG A 211 12.36 6.40 -8.63
C ARG A 211 11.99 7.71 -9.34
N PRO A 212 12.71 8.84 -9.16
CA PRO A 212 12.44 10.09 -9.89
C PRO A 212 12.60 10.04 -11.42
N GLY A 213 13.00 8.90 -12.02
CA GLY A 213 13.09 8.72 -13.47
C GLY A 213 14.51 8.75 -14.02
N ARG A 214 15.50 8.28 -13.25
CA ARG A 214 16.91 8.23 -13.70
C ARG A 214 17.43 6.81 -13.68
N LEU A 215 18.25 6.47 -14.67
CA LEU A 215 19.00 5.22 -14.72
C LEU A 215 20.48 5.56 -14.68
N ARG A 216 21.14 5.23 -13.57
CA ARG A 216 22.58 5.45 -13.38
C ARG A 216 23.37 4.28 -13.92
N LEU A 217 24.56 4.58 -14.44
CA LEU A 217 25.58 3.58 -14.74
C LEU A 217 26.75 3.77 -13.76
N LEU A 218 27.07 2.72 -13.02
CA LEU A 218 28.15 2.68 -12.05
C LEU A 218 29.25 1.71 -12.50
N SER A 219 30.48 1.96 -12.07
CA SER A 219 31.58 1.00 -12.21
C SER A 219 31.35 -0.21 -11.28
N ALA A 220 32.13 -1.28 -11.47
CA ALA A 220 32.11 -2.43 -10.57
C ALA A 220 32.49 -2.08 -9.12
N GLN A 221 33.16 -0.94 -8.92
CA GLN A 221 33.57 -0.43 -7.61
C GLN A 221 32.57 0.58 -7.03
N GLY A 222 31.46 0.87 -7.73
CA GLY A 222 30.42 1.80 -7.26
C GLY A 222 30.65 3.26 -7.64
N GLU A 223 31.67 3.58 -8.45
CA GLU A 223 31.89 4.94 -8.93
C GLU A 223 30.85 5.30 -10.00
N THR A 224 30.25 6.49 -9.92
CA THR A 224 29.30 6.93 -10.95
C THR A 224 30.02 7.21 -12.27
N LEU A 225 29.71 6.42 -13.30
CA LEU A 225 30.18 6.64 -14.66
C LEU A 225 29.24 7.56 -15.43
N VAL A 226 27.93 7.37 -15.24
CA VAL A 226 26.88 8.22 -15.84
C VAL A 226 25.79 8.51 -14.81
N GLU A 227 25.58 9.80 -14.54
CA GLU A 227 24.58 10.30 -13.56
C GLU A 227 23.14 10.01 -13.97
N SER A 228 22.84 10.01 -15.28
CA SER A 228 21.56 9.57 -15.83
C SER A 228 21.74 9.26 -17.30
N LEU A 229 21.47 8.02 -17.70
CA LEU A 229 21.40 7.67 -19.12
C LEU A 229 20.28 8.46 -19.81
N GLY A 230 20.52 8.86 -21.06
CA GLY A 230 19.47 9.44 -21.91
C GLY A 230 18.49 8.38 -22.41
N GLY A 231 17.33 8.80 -22.96
CA GLY A 231 16.37 7.88 -23.58
C GLY A 231 15.47 7.12 -22.60
N ILE A 232 15.42 7.51 -21.33
CA ILE A 232 14.45 6.96 -20.38
C ILE A 232 13.03 7.32 -20.84
N PRO A 233 12.04 6.39 -20.79
CA PRO A 233 10.64 6.70 -21.07
C PRO A 233 10.11 7.84 -20.20
N ASP A 234 9.02 8.49 -20.63
CA ASP A 234 8.34 9.50 -19.81
C ASP A 234 7.74 8.86 -18.55
N VAL A 235 8.35 9.18 -17.40
CA VAL A 235 7.98 8.62 -16.10
C VAL A 235 7.04 9.56 -15.34
N TYR A 236 5.92 9.04 -14.86
CA TYR A 236 5.11 9.68 -13.83
C TYR A 236 5.74 9.42 -12.46
N ALA A 237 6.44 10.42 -11.90
CA ALA A 237 7.10 10.32 -10.59
C ALA A 237 6.38 11.15 -9.51
N SER A 238 5.72 10.48 -8.57
CA SER A 238 4.98 11.06 -7.46
C SER A 238 4.71 9.98 -6.41
N GLY A 239 4.78 10.27 -5.11
CA GLY A 239 4.54 9.26 -4.08
C GLY A 239 5.37 7.98 -4.28
N GLN A 240 4.69 6.86 -4.57
CA GLN A 240 5.30 5.56 -4.87
C GLN A 240 5.54 5.33 -6.38
N SER A 241 5.04 6.19 -7.26
CA SER A 241 5.20 6.10 -8.70
C SER A 241 6.60 6.57 -9.15
N GLY A 242 7.11 5.99 -10.24
CA GLY A 242 8.43 6.34 -10.74
C GLY A 242 9.01 5.32 -11.73
N LEU A 243 10.32 5.36 -11.93
CA LEU A 243 11.07 4.29 -12.58
C LEU A 243 11.29 3.16 -11.56
N PHE A 244 10.96 1.93 -11.95
CA PHE A 244 10.98 0.78 -11.07
C PHE A 244 12.14 -0.14 -11.42
N ASP A 245 11.87 -1.29 -12.04
CA ASP A 245 12.86 -2.34 -12.22
C ASP A 245 13.69 -2.13 -13.48
N VAL A 246 14.91 -2.66 -13.44
CA VAL A 246 15.76 -2.88 -14.62
C VAL A 246 16.11 -4.36 -14.66
N LEU A 247 15.77 -5.01 -15.77
CA LEU A 247 16.05 -6.43 -15.98
C LEU A 247 16.74 -6.61 -17.33
N LEU A 248 17.90 -7.26 -17.33
CA LEU A 248 18.61 -7.55 -18.58
C LEU A 248 17.95 -8.71 -19.32
N SER A 249 18.03 -8.70 -20.65
CA SER A 249 17.70 -9.86 -21.48
C SER A 249 18.52 -11.08 -21.06
N PRO A 250 17.97 -12.32 -21.10
CA PRO A 250 18.77 -13.53 -20.91
C PRO A 250 19.90 -13.66 -21.93
N GLN A 251 19.80 -12.94 -23.06
CA GLN A 251 20.78 -12.88 -24.15
C GLN A 251 21.52 -11.55 -24.20
N PHE A 252 21.65 -10.86 -23.05
CA PHE A 252 22.19 -9.50 -22.98
C PHE A 252 23.55 -9.34 -23.68
N GLU A 253 24.45 -10.32 -23.52
CA GLU A 253 25.77 -10.29 -24.18
C GLU A 253 25.69 -10.21 -25.71
N GLN A 254 24.60 -10.69 -26.32
CA GLN A 254 24.39 -10.68 -27.76
C GLN A 254 23.53 -9.50 -28.22
N ASP A 255 22.47 -9.16 -27.48
CA ASP A 255 21.44 -8.21 -27.93
C ASP A 255 21.54 -6.83 -27.25
N GLN A 256 22.25 -6.73 -26.11
CA GLN A 256 22.31 -5.57 -25.22
C GLN A 256 20.92 -5.05 -24.79
N GLN A 257 19.89 -5.90 -24.82
CA GLN A 257 18.51 -5.53 -24.53
C GLN A 257 18.22 -5.57 -23.04
N LEU A 258 17.49 -4.57 -22.56
CA LEU A 258 17.00 -4.50 -21.20
C LEU A 258 15.53 -4.11 -21.18
N TYR A 259 14.91 -4.39 -20.04
CA TYR A 259 13.50 -4.15 -19.76
C TYR A 259 13.39 -3.21 -18.58
N LEU A 260 12.56 -2.19 -18.71
CA LEU A 260 12.25 -1.22 -17.67
C LEU A 260 10.77 -1.25 -17.36
N SER A 261 10.44 -1.47 -16.09
CA SER A 261 9.10 -1.19 -15.59
C SER A 261 9.05 0.22 -15.00
N TYR A 262 7.95 0.94 -15.23
CA TYR A 262 7.80 2.32 -14.78
C TYR A 262 6.33 2.72 -14.67
N ALA A 263 6.05 3.75 -13.89
CA ALA A 263 4.76 4.42 -13.91
C ALA A 263 4.68 5.39 -15.09
N CYS A 264 3.65 5.25 -15.92
CA CYS A 264 3.42 6.06 -17.12
C CYS A 264 2.05 6.76 -17.04
N GLY A 265 1.88 7.86 -17.78
CA GLY A 265 0.64 8.64 -17.79
C GLY A 265 0.63 9.80 -16.79
N THR A 266 -0.48 10.00 -16.08
CA THR A 266 -0.70 11.18 -15.21
C THR A 266 -1.34 10.79 -13.87
N ALA A 267 -1.36 11.73 -12.91
CA ALA A 267 -1.99 11.50 -11.61
C ALA A 267 -3.47 11.05 -11.67
N SER A 268 -4.22 11.47 -12.70
CA SER A 268 -5.64 11.08 -12.88
C SER A 268 -5.84 9.86 -13.78
N ALA A 269 -4.82 9.47 -14.54
CA ALA A 269 -4.84 8.33 -15.45
C ALA A 269 -3.41 7.81 -15.65
N ASN A 270 -2.95 6.95 -14.74
CA ASN A 270 -1.64 6.29 -14.80
C ASN A 270 -1.76 4.78 -14.88
N HIS A 271 -0.65 4.16 -15.26
CA HIS A 271 -0.48 2.72 -15.41
C HIS A 271 0.93 2.32 -14.95
N THR A 272 1.11 1.03 -14.62
CA THR A 272 2.44 0.41 -14.72
C THR A 272 2.66 0.02 -16.19
N CYS A 273 3.78 0.43 -16.76
CA CYS A 273 4.20 0.16 -18.12
C CYS A 273 5.50 -0.65 -18.13
N LEU A 274 5.73 -1.38 -19.21
CA LEU A 274 6.97 -2.10 -19.49
C LEU A 274 7.53 -1.61 -20.83
N ALA A 275 8.78 -1.15 -20.82
CA ALA A 275 9.52 -0.82 -22.02
C ALA A 275 10.68 -1.79 -22.22
N LYS A 276 10.98 -2.07 -23.49
CA LYS A 276 12.19 -2.74 -23.94
C LYS A 276 13.09 -1.69 -24.60
N ALA A 277 14.39 -1.79 -24.39
CA ALA A 277 15.37 -0.91 -25.01
C ALA A 277 16.71 -1.62 -25.20
N THR A 278 17.57 -1.05 -26.04
CA THR A 278 18.96 -1.47 -26.23
C THR A 278 19.88 -0.52 -25.48
N LEU A 279 20.80 -1.04 -24.67
CA LEU A 279 21.78 -0.24 -23.94
C LEU A 279 22.89 0.27 -24.89
N GLY A 280 22.97 1.57 -25.07
CA GLY A 280 24.11 2.25 -25.69
C GLY A 280 25.14 2.72 -24.64
N GLU A 281 26.12 3.51 -25.06
CA GLU A 281 27.21 3.96 -24.17
C GLU A 281 26.70 4.85 -23.02
N ASN A 282 25.90 5.87 -23.34
CA ASN A 282 25.39 6.87 -22.39
C ASN A 282 23.87 7.11 -22.52
N ARG A 283 23.15 6.19 -23.17
CA ARG A 283 21.71 6.29 -23.41
C ARG A 283 21.09 4.93 -23.68
N LEU A 284 19.77 4.87 -23.55
CA LEU A 284 18.95 3.83 -24.14
C LEU A 284 18.58 4.20 -25.58
N GLU A 285 18.60 3.18 -26.44
CA GLU A 285 18.24 3.24 -27.85
C GLU A 285 17.05 2.30 -28.11
N GLN A 286 16.32 2.52 -29.21
CA GLN A 286 15.19 1.66 -29.61
C GLN A 286 14.17 1.40 -28.49
N VAL A 287 13.87 2.45 -27.73
CA VAL A 287 12.99 2.37 -26.56
C VAL A 287 11.55 2.21 -27.05
N GLU A 288 10.94 1.08 -26.71
CA GLU A 288 9.60 0.70 -27.12
C GLU A 288 8.79 0.29 -25.88
N GLU A 289 7.62 0.91 -25.68
CA GLU A 289 6.65 0.41 -24.71
C GLU A 289 5.97 -0.84 -25.28
N ILE A 290 6.24 -1.98 -24.65
CA ILE A 290 5.76 -3.30 -25.12
C ILE A 290 4.55 -3.80 -24.33
N PHE A 291 4.29 -3.24 -23.13
CA PHE A 291 3.11 -3.60 -22.35
C PHE A 291 2.63 -2.45 -21.45
N ARG A 292 1.31 -2.36 -21.29
CA ARG A 292 0.62 -1.37 -20.47
C ARG A 292 -0.48 -2.03 -19.64
N VAL A 293 -0.49 -1.76 -18.34
CA VAL A 293 -1.54 -2.21 -17.42
C VAL A 293 -2.87 -1.55 -17.74
N HIS A 294 -3.97 -2.30 -17.64
CA HIS A 294 -5.31 -1.81 -17.88
C HIS A 294 -6.24 -2.28 -16.74
N PRO A 295 -7.23 -1.47 -16.33
CA PRO A 295 -7.52 -0.11 -16.79
C PRO A 295 -6.50 0.92 -16.27
N ALA A 296 -6.63 2.19 -16.70
CA ALA A 296 -5.93 3.30 -16.05
C ALA A 296 -6.48 3.51 -14.63
N LYS A 297 -5.63 3.92 -13.70
CA LYS A 297 -6.02 4.32 -12.34
C LYS A 297 -5.64 5.77 -12.04
N SER A 298 -6.18 6.31 -10.95
CA SER A 298 -5.76 7.58 -10.37
C SER A 298 -4.88 7.37 -9.12
N GLY A 299 -4.16 8.42 -8.72
CA GLY A 299 -3.31 8.40 -7.54
C GLY A 299 -1.92 7.82 -7.80
N ASP A 300 -1.10 7.79 -6.76
CA ASP A 300 0.35 7.61 -6.85
C ASP A 300 0.86 6.47 -5.94
N ALA A 301 -0.02 5.55 -5.58
CA ALA A 301 0.28 4.38 -4.74
C ALA A 301 0.05 3.04 -5.48
N HIS A 302 0.73 2.01 -4.97
CA HIS A 302 0.60 0.58 -5.29
C HIS A 302 0.71 0.24 -6.78
N PHE A 303 1.93 0.33 -7.32
CA PHE A 303 2.22 -0.01 -8.71
C PHE A 303 2.78 -1.41 -8.91
N GLY A 304 3.33 -2.03 -7.86
CA GLY A 304 4.23 -3.18 -8.01
C GLY A 304 5.45 -2.80 -8.85
N GLY A 305 5.68 -3.54 -9.93
CA GLY A 305 6.66 -3.24 -10.97
C GLY A 305 7.88 -4.17 -10.99
N ARG A 306 7.96 -5.21 -10.15
CA ARG A 306 9.11 -6.12 -10.15
C ARG A 306 9.03 -7.07 -11.35
N LEU A 307 10.18 -7.36 -11.94
CA LEU A 307 10.34 -8.22 -13.11
C LEU A 307 11.16 -9.48 -12.76
N ALA A 308 10.83 -10.61 -13.37
CA ALA A 308 11.69 -11.79 -13.35
C ALA A 308 11.50 -12.65 -14.62
N TRP A 309 12.59 -13.24 -15.09
CA TRP A 309 12.53 -14.29 -16.12
C TRP A 309 12.09 -15.61 -15.51
N LEU A 310 11.28 -16.35 -16.26
CA LEU A 310 10.96 -17.75 -16.00
C LEU A 310 11.84 -18.68 -16.85
N ALA A 311 11.87 -19.97 -16.50
CA ALA A 311 12.68 -20.99 -17.19
C ALA A 311 12.39 -21.12 -18.69
N ASP A 312 11.20 -20.72 -19.13
CA ASP A 312 10.73 -20.78 -20.52
C ASP A 312 11.06 -19.51 -21.34
N ASN A 313 11.85 -18.58 -20.78
CA ASN A 313 12.18 -17.27 -21.35
C ASN A 313 10.99 -16.32 -21.49
N THR A 314 9.89 -16.57 -20.78
CA THR A 314 8.85 -15.57 -20.55
C THR A 314 9.21 -14.69 -19.35
N LEU A 315 8.62 -13.51 -19.31
CA LEU A 315 8.79 -12.49 -18.29
C LEU A 315 7.54 -12.42 -17.43
N VAL A 316 7.70 -12.32 -16.12
CA VAL A 316 6.61 -11.94 -15.21
C VAL A 316 6.80 -10.53 -14.67
N MET A 317 5.69 -9.80 -14.51
CA MET A 317 5.68 -8.47 -13.90
C MET A 317 4.63 -8.39 -12.79
N THR A 318 5.05 -7.90 -11.61
CA THR A 318 4.17 -7.74 -10.46
C THR A 318 3.39 -6.45 -10.50
N LEU A 319 2.14 -6.44 -10.03
CA LEU A 319 1.28 -5.26 -10.01
C LEU A 319 0.67 -5.03 -8.63
N GLY A 320 0.16 -3.82 -8.41
CA GLY A 320 -0.61 -3.45 -7.22
C GLY A 320 -2.04 -3.08 -7.54
N ASP A 321 -2.88 -2.98 -6.50
CA ASP A 321 -4.30 -2.66 -6.57
C ASP A 321 -4.58 -1.15 -6.74
N GLY A 322 -3.54 -0.33 -6.86
CA GLY A 322 -3.68 1.11 -6.95
C GLY A 322 -4.23 1.79 -5.69
N PHE A 323 -4.15 1.12 -4.53
CA PHE A 323 -4.63 1.52 -3.20
C PHE A 323 -6.15 1.59 -3.05
N ASP A 324 -6.82 2.37 -3.89
CA ASP A 324 -8.27 2.58 -3.83
C ASP A 324 -9.05 1.61 -4.73
N ASN A 325 -8.39 0.89 -5.65
CA ASN A 325 -9.04 -0.05 -6.58
C ASN A 325 -8.98 -1.51 -6.07
N ARG A 326 -9.12 -1.70 -4.76
CA ARG A 326 -9.01 -3.00 -4.08
C ARG A 326 -9.78 -4.11 -4.81
N GLU A 327 -11.01 -3.82 -5.21
CA GLU A 327 -11.92 -4.78 -5.84
C GLU A 327 -11.50 -5.18 -7.27
N GLU A 328 -10.65 -4.40 -7.94
CA GLU A 328 -10.09 -4.77 -9.26
C GLU A 328 -9.20 -6.00 -9.17
N ALA A 329 -8.55 -6.25 -8.02
CA ALA A 329 -7.70 -7.42 -7.79
C ALA A 329 -8.44 -8.75 -7.96
N GLN A 330 -9.77 -8.76 -7.95
CA GLN A 330 -10.61 -9.94 -8.13
C GLN A 330 -11.24 -10.02 -9.53
N ARG A 331 -10.93 -9.09 -10.44
CA ARG A 331 -11.50 -9.03 -11.79
C ARG A 331 -10.49 -9.50 -12.83
N THR A 332 -10.84 -10.54 -13.58
CA THR A 332 -10.03 -11.02 -14.71
C THR A 332 -10.03 -10.05 -15.90
N THR A 333 -10.95 -9.08 -15.93
CA THR A 333 -10.99 -7.98 -16.91
C THR A 333 -9.99 -6.85 -16.57
N SER A 334 -9.14 -7.05 -15.57
CA SER A 334 -8.25 -6.03 -15.00
C SER A 334 -6.88 -6.63 -14.70
N HIS A 335 -5.82 -5.89 -15.01
CA HIS A 335 -4.44 -6.23 -14.62
C HIS A 335 -4.15 -5.76 -13.17
N ILE A 336 -4.93 -4.82 -12.65
CA ILE A 336 -4.73 -4.21 -11.33
C ILE A 336 -4.86 -5.28 -10.24
N GLY A 337 -3.89 -5.35 -9.32
CA GLY A 337 -3.86 -6.37 -8.26
C GLY A 337 -3.58 -7.80 -8.76
N GLY A 338 -2.92 -7.94 -9.92
CA GLY A 338 -2.48 -9.22 -10.46
C GLY A 338 -0.95 -9.36 -10.58
N ILE A 339 -0.54 -10.50 -11.10
CA ILE A 339 0.78 -10.69 -11.73
C ILE A 339 0.51 -11.05 -13.19
N VAL A 340 1.28 -10.46 -14.11
CA VAL A 340 1.18 -10.76 -15.55
C VAL A 340 2.37 -11.57 -16.03
N ARG A 341 2.17 -12.45 -17.01
CA ARG A 341 3.21 -13.20 -17.72
C ARG A 341 3.17 -12.84 -19.20
N LEU A 342 4.33 -12.50 -19.76
CA LEU A 342 4.52 -11.89 -21.07
C LEU A 342 5.65 -12.60 -21.81
N ASN A 343 5.55 -12.69 -23.13
CA ASN A 343 6.68 -12.97 -24.00
C ASN A 343 7.65 -11.77 -23.99
N PRO A 344 8.91 -11.93 -24.45
CA PRO A 344 9.88 -10.84 -24.54
C PRO A 344 9.42 -9.63 -25.40
N ASP A 345 8.45 -9.81 -26.29
CA ASP A 345 7.85 -8.74 -27.08
C ASP A 345 6.64 -8.07 -26.42
N GLY A 346 6.28 -8.47 -25.21
CA GLY A 346 5.13 -7.95 -24.46
C GLY A 346 3.78 -8.62 -24.79
N SER A 347 3.75 -9.56 -25.74
CA SER A 347 2.54 -10.35 -26.02
C SER A 347 2.26 -11.38 -24.91
N ALA A 348 1.01 -11.79 -24.75
CA ALA A 348 0.67 -12.85 -23.79
C ALA A 348 1.06 -14.24 -24.35
N PRO A 349 1.78 -15.09 -23.57
CA PRO A 349 2.02 -16.47 -23.95
C PRO A 349 0.72 -17.25 -24.17
N SER A 350 0.72 -18.15 -25.15
CA SER A 350 -0.48 -18.90 -25.57
C SER A 350 -0.99 -19.90 -24.54
N ASP A 351 -0.18 -20.20 -23.52
CA ASP A 351 -0.46 -21.12 -22.41
C ASP A 351 -0.76 -20.38 -21.09
N ASN A 352 -0.98 -19.05 -21.13
CA ASN A 352 -1.35 -18.31 -19.93
C ASN A 352 -2.69 -18.81 -19.34
N PRO A 353 -2.82 -18.81 -18.00
CA PRO A 353 -3.91 -19.51 -17.30
C PRO A 353 -5.31 -18.95 -17.58
N PHE A 354 -5.40 -17.67 -17.98
CA PHE A 354 -6.67 -17.01 -18.26
C PHE A 354 -7.00 -16.88 -19.75
N ILE A 355 -6.15 -17.38 -20.65
CA ILE A 355 -6.29 -17.14 -22.11
C ILE A 355 -7.56 -17.77 -22.71
N ALA A 356 -8.08 -18.83 -22.09
CA ALA A 356 -9.28 -19.53 -22.56
C ALA A 356 -10.59 -18.77 -22.24
N ASP A 357 -10.57 -17.83 -21.28
CA ASP A 357 -11.71 -16.97 -20.99
C ASP A 357 -11.66 -15.72 -21.87
N ALA A 358 -12.59 -15.63 -22.83
CA ALA A 358 -12.67 -14.50 -23.77
C ALA A 358 -12.92 -13.14 -23.09
N ASN A 359 -13.34 -13.10 -21.83
CA ASN A 359 -13.53 -11.87 -21.07
C ASN A 359 -12.32 -11.52 -20.19
N ALA A 360 -11.40 -12.47 -19.97
CA ALA A 360 -10.21 -12.23 -19.18
C ALA A 360 -9.13 -11.54 -20.01
N LEU A 361 -8.30 -10.75 -19.34
CA LEU A 361 -7.09 -10.21 -19.95
C LEU A 361 -6.05 -11.33 -20.09
N PRO A 362 -5.56 -11.60 -21.31
CA PRO A 362 -4.78 -12.81 -21.61
C PRO A 362 -3.40 -12.82 -20.94
N ALA A 363 -2.87 -11.65 -20.55
CA ALA A 363 -1.58 -11.52 -19.90
C ALA A 363 -1.61 -11.92 -18.41
N LEU A 364 -2.78 -12.08 -17.79
CA LEU A 364 -2.88 -12.44 -16.38
C LEU A 364 -2.23 -13.81 -16.11
N TYR A 365 -1.48 -13.87 -15.01
CA TYR A 365 -0.85 -15.08 -14.48
C TYR A 365 -1.44 -15.47 -13.13
N SER A 366 -1.65 -14.50 -12.22
CA SER A 366 -2.39 -14.68 -10.96
C SER A 366 -3.15 -13.40 -10.60
N ILE A 367 -4.11 -13.52 -9.69
CA ILE A 367 -4.97 -12.42 -9.22
C ILE A 367 -5.05 -12.40 -7.68
N GLY A 368 -5.71 -11.38 -7.13
CA GLY A 368 -5.98 -11.29 -5.70
C GLY A 368 -4.81 -10.78 -4.87
N HIS A 369 -4.02 -9.86 -5.44
CA HIS A 369 -2.89 -9.22 -4.78
C HIS A 369 -3.17 -7.74 -4.46
N ARG A 370 -2.56 -7.24 -3.39
CA ARG A 370 -2.64 -5.84 -2.94
C ARG A 370 -1.52 -4.99 -3.51
N ASN A 371 -0.26 -5.27 -3.20
CA ASN A 371 0.89 -4.48 -3.67
C ASN A 371 2.18 -5.30 -3.65
N VAL A 372 2.39 -6.06 -4.72
CA VAL A 372 3.50 -7.02 -4.84
C VAL A 372 4.81 -6.30 -5.18
N GLN A 373 5.78 -6.31 -4.26
CA GLN A 373 7.01 -5.50 -4.34
C GLN A 373 8.25 -6.30 -4.76
N GLY A 374 8.38 -7.52 -4.24
CA GLY A 374 9.52 -8.41 -4.48
C GLY A 374 9.07 -9.68 -5.19
N LEU A 375 9.95 -10.19 -6.04
CA LEU A 375 9.73 -11.35 -6.89
C LEU A 375 11.06 -12.05 -7.15
N VAL A 376 11.09 -13.36 -7.04
CA VAL A 376 12.24 -14.18 -7.46
C VAL A 376 11.74 -15.49 -8.05
N PHE A 377 12.39 -15.94 -9.12
CA PHE A 377 12.17 -17.26 -9.69
C PHE A 377 13.27 -18.20 -9.21
N ASP A 378 12.88 -19.28 -8.53
CA ASP A 378 13.75 -20.36 -8.10
C ASP A 378 13.76 -21.42 -9.20
N ASP A 379 14.72 -21.31 -10.12
CA ASP A 379 14.84 -22.21 -11.27
C ASP A 379 15.13 -23.65 -10.84
N ALA A 380 15.90 -23.87 -9.78
CA ALA A 380 16.22 -25.22 -9.30
C ALA A 380 14.96 -26.00 -8.87
N ASN A 381 13.97 -25.30 -8.29
CA ASN A 381 12.71 -25.89 -7.83
C ASN A 381 11.50 -25.52 -8.70
N GLN A 382 11.71 -24.81 -9.81
CA GLN A 382 10.68 -24.34 -10.75
C GLN A 382 9.50 -23.63 -10.04
N ARG A 383 9.81 -22.70 -9.13
CA ARG A 383 8.78 -21.96 -8.37
C ARG A 383 9.00 -20.45 -8.40
N LEU A 384 7.92 -19.71 -8.58
CA LEU A 384 7.90 -18.26 -8.49
C LEU A 384 7.50 -17.85 -7.07
N ILE A 385 8.27 -16.97 -6.45
CA ILE A 385 8.03 -16.53 -5.08
C ILE A 385 7.91 -15.02 -5.09
N ALA A 386 6.87 -14.49 -4.44
CA ALA A 386 6.64 -13.06 -4.34
C ALA A 386 6.28 -12.67 -2.91
N HIS A 387 6.49 -11.42 -2.56
CA HIS A 387 5.88 -10.86 -1.35
C HIS A 387 5.16 -9.55 -1.66
N GLU A 388 4.25 -9.19 -0.76
CA GLU A 388 3.42 -8.01 -0.94
C GLU A 388 3.14 -7.26 0.36
N HIS A 389 2.82 -5.98 0.23
CA HIS A 389 2.37 -5.17 1.37
C HIS A 389 0.90 -5.45 1.66
N GLY A 390 0.62 -5.85 2.89
CA GLY A 390 -0.71 -5.76 3.49
C GLY A 390 -1.09 -4.31 3.80
N PRO A 391 -2.31 -4.08 4.31
CA PRO A 391 -2.71 -2.78 4.80
C PRO A 391 -2.04 -2.48 6.15
N ARG A 392 -2.80 -2.40 7.25
CA ARG A 392 -2.23 -2.32 8.61
C ARG A 392 -1.99 -3.73 9.13
N GLY A 393 -0.79 -4.27 8.86
CA GLY A 393 -0.49 -5.70 9.04
C GLY A 393 -0.90 -6.51 7.82
N GLY A 394 -0.68 -7.82 7.87
CA GLY A 394 -1.02 -8.75 6.79
C GLY A 394 -0.09 -8.63 5.57
N ASP A 395 1.20 -8.31 5.76
CA ASP A 395 2.16 -8.50 4.67
C ASP A 395 2.34 -9.99 4.43
N GLU A 396 2.52 -10.40 3.19
CA GLU A 396 2.52 -11.81 2.81
C GLU A 396 3.73 -12.19 1.99
N LEU A 397 4.24 -13.41 2.22
CA LEU A 397 5.11 -14.15 1.30
C LEU A 397 4.28 -15.27 0.67
N ASN A 398 4.28 -15.30 -0.66
CA ASN A 398 3.43 -16.16 -1.47
C ASN A 398 4.29 -16.98 -2.44
N VAL A 399 4.02 -18.28 -2.54
CA VAL A 399 4.48 -19.12 -3.67
C VAL A 399 3.43 -19.00 -4.77
N ILE A 400 3.84 -18.41 -5.90
CA ILE A 400 2.94 -18.03 -7.00
C ILE A 400 2.67 -19.22 -7.92
N THR A 401 1.38 -19.55 -8.09
CA THR A 401 0.91 -20.60 -8.99
C THR A 401 0.10 -20.00 -10.16
N PRO A 402 0.25 -20.52 -11.40
CA PRO A 402 -0.57 -20.09 -12.53
C PRO A 402 -2.08 -20.20 -12.22
N GLY A 403 -2.84 -19.15 -12.48
CA GLY A 403 -4.28 -19.07 -12.24
C GLY A 403 -4.67 -18.90 -10.77
N GLY A 404 -3.69 -18.76 -9.86
CA GLY A 404 -3.93 -18.61 -8.43
C GLY A 404 -4.66 -17.31 -8.09
N ASN A 405 -5.52 -17.38 -7.07
CA ASN A 405 -6.17 -16.22 -6.46
C ASN A 405 -5.68 -16.10 -5.01
N TYR A 406 -4.95 -15.03 -4.70
CA TYR A 406 -4.33 -14.79 -3.39
C TYR A 406 -5.23 -14.02 -2.42
N GLY A 407 -6.49 -13.82 -2.80
CA GLY A 407 -7.56 -13.49 -1.88
C GLY A 407 -7.81 -12.00 -1.63
N TRP A 408 -6.86 -11.09 -1.86
CA TRP A 408 -7.11 -9.66 -1.65
C TRP A 408 -8.22 -9.12 -2.56
N PRO A 409 -9.19 -8.32 -2.06
CA PRO A 409 -9.41 -7.91 -0.67
C PRO A 409 -10.43 -8.79 0.07
N ILE A 410 -10.86 -9.91 -0.52
CA ILE A 410 -11.85 -10.84 0.05
C ILE A 410 -11.30 -11.57 1.27
N ALA A 411 -10.02 -11.94 1.28
CA ALA A 411 -9.32 -12.50 2.42
C ALA A 411 -8.08 -11.66 2.73
N THR A 412 -7.86 -11.34 4.00
CA THR A 412 -6.65 -10.65 4.47
C THR A 412 -6.52 -10.75 5.99
N GLY A 413 -5.30 -10.95 6.49
CA GLY A 413 -4.97 -10.81 7.92
C GLY A 413 -4.90 -9.35 8.39
N GLY A 414 -4.81 -8.40 7.47
CA GLY A 414 -4.64 -6.98 7.77
C GLY A 414 -5.92 -6.22 8.08
N LEU A 415 -5.78 -5.11 8.80
CA LEU A 415 -6.85 -4.13 9.01
C LEU A 415 -6.68 -2.92 8.09
N ASP A 416 -7.75 -2.18 7.86
CA ASP A 416 -7.61 -0.83 7.31
C ASP A 416 -6.82 0.02 8.32
N TYR A 417 -6.07 1.02 7.86
CA TYR A 417 -5.28 1.88 8.75
C TYR A 417 -6.13 2.61 9.79
N THR A 418 -7.42 2.78 9.49
CA THR A 418 -8.40 3.32 10.41
C THR A 418 -8.77 2.39 11.58
N GLY A 419 -8.32 1.14 11.56
CA GLY A 419 -8.73 0.08 12.47
C GLY A 419 -10.00 -0.65 12.04
N ALA A 420 -10.68 -0.19 10.98
CA ALA A 420 -11.80 -0.91 10.40
C ALA A 420 -11.34 -2.21 9.72
N ARG A 421 -12.23 -3.20 9.63
CA ARG A 421 -11.98 -4.39 8.81
C ARG A 421 -12.05 -4.06 7.33
N VAL A 422 -11.04 -4.51 6.58
CA VAL A 422 -11.11 -4.60 5.11
C VAL A 422 -12.05 -5.74 4.73
N SER A 423 -11.80 -6.92 5.31
CA SER A 423 -12.61 -8.12 5.16
C SER A 423 -13.03 -8.72 6.50
N PRO A 424 -14.20 -9.39 6.57
CA PRO A 424 -14.51 -10.27 7.68
C PRO A 424 -13.74 -11.60 7.65
N PHE A 425 -13.06 -11.93 6.56
CA PHE A 425 -12.41 -13.22 6.32
C PHE A 425 -10.89 -13.07 6.29
N GLU A 426 -10.21 -13.97 7.00
CA GLU A 426 -8.75 -14.17 6.91
C GLU A 426 -8.41 -15.28 5.89
N ALA A 427 -9.39 -16.12 5.56
CA ALA A 427 -9.33 -17.11 4.48
C ALA A 427 -10.73 -17.27 3.87
N TYR A 428 -10.80 -17.59 2.58
CA TYR A 428 -12.09 -17.78 1.88
C TYR A 428 -11.96 -18.88 0.80
N PRO A 429 -13.02 -19.69 0.57
CA PRO A 429 -12.94 -20.81 -0.38
C PRO A 429 -12.51 -20.38 -1.79
N GLY A 430 -11.61 -21.15 -2.39
CA GLY A 430 -11.07 -20.89 -3.74
C GLY A 430 -9.92 -19.89 -3.78
N MET A 431 -9.37 -19.49 -2.63
CA MET A 431 -8.22 -18.61 -2.51
C MET A 431 -7.06 -19.33 -1.84
N LEU A 432 -5.84 -18.97 -2.25
CA LEU A 432 -4.60 -19.56 -1.76
C LEU A 432 -4.10 -18.78 -0.54
N PRO A 433 -3.70 -19.47 0.55
CA PRO A 433 -3.12 -18.82 1.71
C PRO A 433 -1.65 -18.43 1.46
N PRO A 434 -1.13 -17.45 2.21
CA PRO A 434 0.29 -17.14 2.18
C PRO A 434 1.14 -18.23 2.83
N ALA A 435 2.38 -18.36 2.36
CA ALA A 435 3.39 -19.23 2.99
C ALA A 435 3.84 -18.66 4.34
N LEU A 436 3.85 -17.34 4.48
CA LEU A 436 4.14 -16.60 5.71
C LEU A 436 3.42 -15.25 5.69
N GLU A 437 2.87 -14.85 6.83
CA GLU A 437 2.24 -13.54 7.03
C GLU A 437 2.97 -12.77 8.15
N TRP A 438 3.22 -11.47 7.95
CA TRP A 438 3.70 -10.55 8.98
C TRP A 438 2.62 -9.59 9.47
N THR A 439 2.26 -9.76 10.74
CA THR A 439 1.38 -8.85 11.49
C THR A 439 2.02 -8.54 12.85
N PRO A 440 2.54 -7.31 13.09
CA PRO A 440 2.44 -6.12 12.25
C PRO A 440 3.28 -6.17 10.96
N SER A 441 2.91 -5.31 10.02
CA SER A 441 3.56 -5.16 8.70
C SER A 441 5.02 -4.72 8.85
N ILE A 442 5.91 -5.36 8.11
CA ILE A 442 7.33 -4.99 7.96
C ILE A 442 7.56 -4.12 6.71
N ALA A 443 6.54 -3.97 5.86
CA ALA A 443 6.61 -3.35 4.53
C ALA A 443 7.74 -3.96 3.69
N PRO A 444 7.64 -5.25 3.30
CA PRO A 444 8.69 -5.98 2.60
C PRO A 444 8.99 -5.36 1.22
N SER A 445 10.23 -5.41 0.75
CA SER A 445 10.66 -4.65 -0.44
C SER A 445 11.40 -5.46 -1.50
N GLY A 446 12.72 -5.54 -1.44
CA GLY A 446 13.53 -6.40 -2.29
C GLY A 446 13.44 -7.84 -1.85
N LEU A 447 13.49 -8.76 -2.80
CA LEU A 447 13.48 -10.19 -2.55
C LEU A 447 14.60 -10.85 -3.35
N ALA A 448 15.49 -11.55 -2.65
CA ALA A 448 16.51 -12.38 -3.27
C ALA A 448 16.45 -13.80 -2.73
N LEU A 449 16.68 -14.78 -3.60
CA LEU A 449 17.01 -16.15 -3.20
C LEU A 449 18.53 -16.25 -3.10
N TYR A 450 19.05 -16.63 -1.93
CA TYR A 450 20.49 -16.72 -1.75
C TYR A 450 21.05 -18.01 -2.32
N GLN A 451 21.88 -17.87 -3.34
CA GLN A 451 22.57 -18.99 -4.03
C GLN A 451 24.10 -18.79 -4.10
N GLY A 452 24.62 -17.74 -3.43
CA GLY A 452 26.04 -17.40 -3.46
C GLY A 452 26.91 -18.27 -2.56
N GLU A 453 28.22 -18.31 -2.81
CA GLU A 453 29.13 -19.16 -2.03
C GLU A 453 29.66 -18.50 -0.75
N LEU A 454 29.53 -17.17 -0.61
CA LEU A 454 30.15 -16.40 0.48
C LEU A 454 29.46 -16.55 1.84
N PHE A 455 28.18 -16.91 1.87
CA PHE A 455 27.40 -17.18 3.08
C PHE A 455 26.75 -18.57 2.98
N PRO A 456 27.53 -19.66 3.15
CA PRO A 456 27.00 -21.03 2.99
C PRO A 456 25.78 -21.34 3.87
N GLU A 457 25.67 -20.70 5.03
CA GLU A 457 24.55 -20.84 5.97
C GLU A 457 23.25 -20.18 5.53
N TRP A 458 23.29 -19.35 4.47
CA TRP A 458 22.13 -18.71 3.84
C TRP A 458 21.65 -19.43 2.58
N GLN A 459 22.35 -20.48 2.14
CA GLN A 459 22.02 -21.20 0.91
C GLN A 459 20.56 -21.70 0.87
N GLY A 460 19.84 -21.30 -0.18
CA GLY A 460 18.42 -21.63 -0.38
C GLY A 460 17.44 -20.79 0.44
N ASP A 461 17.92 -19.89 1.31
CA ASP A 461 17.04 -18.98 2.06
C ASP A 461 16.72 -17.72 1.23
N LEU A 462 15.58 -17.12 1.54
CA LEU A 462 15.16 -15.84 0.99
C LEU A 462 15.68 -14.70 1.86
N LEU A 463 16.13 -13.62 1.22
CA LEU A 463 16.48 -12.36 1.85
C LEU A 463 15.43 -11.32 1.47
N VAL A 464 14.70 -10.83 2.47
CA VAL A 464 13.57 -9.91 2.30
C VAL A 464 13.93 -8.56 2.91
N GLY A 465 14.08 -7.53 2.08
CA GLY A 465 14.27 -6.15 2.56
C GLY A 465 13.04 -5.65 3.30
N SER A 466 13.22 -4.83 4.34
CA SER A 466 12.13 -4.20 5.09
C SER A 466 12.26 -2.68 5.12
N LEU A 467 11.21 -2.01 4.66
CA LEU A 467 11.14 -0.55 4.63
C LEU A 467 10.83 0.03 6.00
N VAL A 468 9.91 -0.56 6.77
CA VAL A 468 9.48 -0.01 8.06
C VAL A 468 10.43 -0.43 9.18
N ASN A 469 10.88 -1.68 9.19
CA ASN A 469 11.76 -2.18 10.25
C ASN A 469 13.25 -1.93 9.97
N ARG A 470 13.60 -1.43 8.78
CA ARG A 470 14.95 -0.94 8.44
C ARG A 470 16.05 -2.00 8.55
N GLU A 471 15.75 -3.19 8.06
CA GLU A 471 16.60 -4.39 8.15
C GLU A 471 16.29 -5.35 6.99
N VAL A 472 16.97 -6.50 6.96
CA VAL A 472 16.66 -7.63 6.06
C VAL A 472 16.20 -8.82 6.89
N ARG A 473 15.13 -9.51 6.45
CA ARG A 473 14.66 -10.76 7.05
C ARG A 473 15.17 -11.93 6.23
N ARG A 474 15.88 -12.86 6.88
CA ARG A 474 16.22 -14.16 6.29
C ARG A 474 15.09 -15.14 6.56
N VAL A 475 14.51 -15.68 5.51
CA VAL A 475 13.31 -16.52 5.55
C VAL A 475 13.60 -17.84 4.87
N ARG A 476 13.28 -18.95 5.52
CA ARG A 476 13.42 -20.30 4.95
C ARG A 476 12.09 -20.80 4.45
N LEU A 477 12.05 -21.25 3.21
CA LEU A 477 10.92 -22.02 2.69
C LEU A 477 11.00 -23.46 3.20
N ARG A 478 9.89 -23.96 3.71
CA ARG A 478 9.74 -25.33 4.16
C ARG A 478 9.24 -26.22 3.02
N GLU A 479 9.49 -27.52 3.11
CA GLU A 479 9.03 -28.50 2.13
C GLU A 479 7.50 -28.60 2.04
N ASP A 480 6.79 -28.27 3.13
CA ASP A 480 5.33 -28.27 3.19
C ASP A 480 4.66 -27.05 2.52
N GLY A 481 5.46 -26.16 1.91
CA GLY A 481 4.98 -24.93 1.26
C GLY A 481 4.84 -23.73 2.20
N GLY A 482 5.06 -23.90 3.51
CA GLY A 482 5.14 -22.78 4.45
C GLY A 482 6.51 -22.09 4.44
N ALA A 483 6.64 -20.99 5.18
CA ALA A 483 7.94 -20.34 5.41
C ALA A 483 8.11 -19.91 6.88
N GLU A 484 9.36 -19.77 7.30
CA GLU A 484 9.70 -19.31 8.65
C GLU A 484 10.81 -18.26 8.63
N GLU A 485 10.68 -17.24 9.49
CA GLU A 485 11.75 -16.27 9.71
C GLU A 485 12.86 -16.93 10.53
N VAL A 486 14.07 -16.94 9.97
CA VAL A 486 15.26 -17.53 10.61
C VAL A 486 16.03 -16.46 11.38
N GLU A 487 16.20 -15.28 10.77
CA GLU A 487 17.11 -14.26 11.29
C GLU A 487 16.76 -12.85 10.80
N ARG A 488 17.16 -11.84 11.58
CA ARG A 488 17.10 -10.43 11.22
C ARG A 488 18.53 -9.93 11.01
N LEU A 489 18.78 -9.33 9.87
CA LEU A 489 20.11 -8.96 9.38
C LEU A 489 20.18 -7.45 9.14
N PHE A 490 21.35 -6.88 9.35
CA PHE A 490 21.71 -5.51 8.94
C PHE A 490 20.91 -4.38 9.61
N GLY A 491 20.22 -4.65 10.72
CA GLY A 491 19.45 -3.65 11.47
C GLY A 491 20.32 -2.52 12.05
N GLU A 492 21.62 -2.77 12.24
CA GLU A 492 22.62 -1.79 12.66
C GLU A 492 22.81 -0.64 11.67
N ARG A 493 22.37 -0.78 10.41
CA ARG A 493 22.43 0.30 9.42
C ARG A 493 21.39 1.40 9.68
N ASP A 494 20.30 1.07 10.39
CA ASP A 494 19.14 1.93 10.63
C ASP A 494 18.63 2.66 9.35
N ALA A 495 18.58 1.93 8.24
CA ALA A 495 18.15 2.46 6.95
C ALA A 495 16.99 1.66 6.37
N ARG A 496 16.03 2.34 5.76
CA ARG A 496 14.93 1.69 5.02
C ARG A 496 15.53 0.90 3.85
N ILE A 497 15.36 -0.41 3.81
CA ILE A 497 15.93 -1.22 2.73
C ILE A 497 14.92 -1.31 1.59
N ARG A 498 15.30 -0.88 0.38
CA ARG A 498 14.49 -0.90 -0.85
C ARG A 498 14.70 -2.16 -1.66
N ASP A 499 15.93 -2.52 -1.95
CA ASP A 499 16.24 -3.71 -2.74
C ASP A 499 17.31 -4.54 -2.03
N VAL A 500 17.25 -5.84 -2.26
CA VAL A 500 18.23 -6.82 -1.79
C VAL A 500 18.53 -7.72 -2.98
N ARG A 501 19.81 -7.83 -3.34
CA ARG A 501 20.26 -8.66 -4.46
C ARG A 501 21.48 -9.48 -4.03
N VAL A 502 21.67 -10.62 -4.66
CA VAL A 502 22.89 -11.41 -4.53
C VAL A 502 23.74 -11.15 -5.76
N GLY A 503 24.94 -10.60 -5.55
CA GLY A 503 25.88 -10.30 -6.62
C GLY A 503 26.49 -11.58 -7.23
N PRO A 504 27.08 -11.48 -8.43
CA PRO A 504 27.68 -12.62 -9.12
C PRO A 504 28.80 -13.31 -8.33
N GLU A 505 29.44 -12.59 -7.41
CA GLU A 505 30.47 -13.10 -6.50
C GLU A 505 29.90 -13.75 -5.22
N GLY A 506 28.58 -13.73 -5.03
CA GLY A 506 27.90 -14.26 -3.84
C GLY A 506 27.73 -13.27 -2.68
N ALA A 507 28.15 -12.01 -2.86
CA ALA A 507 27.94 -10.94 -1.88
C ALA A 507 26.46 -10.50 -1.86
N VAL A 508 26.01 -9.92 -0.75
CA VAL A 508 24.66 -9.32 -0.67
C VAL A 508 24.75 -7.81 -0.89
N TYR A 509 23.93 -7.29 -1.80
CA TYR A 509 23.85 -5.87 -2.11
C TYR A 509 22.52 -5.29 -1.66
N LEU A 510 22.55 -4.11 -1.05
CA LEU A 510 21.37 -3.43 -0.53
C LEU A 510 21.24 -2.04 -1.14
N LEU A 511 20.03 -1.67 -1.54
CA LEU A 511 19.66 -0.29 -1.85
C LEU A 511 18.85 0.30 -0.71
N THR A 512 19.10 1.56 -0.33
CA THR A 512 18.33 2.25 0.73
C THR A 512 17.27 3.22 0.15
N ASP A 513 16.08 3.25 0.75
CA ASP A 513 14.94 4.08 0.31
C ASP A 513 14.99 5.48 0.97
N SER A 514 15.78 6.39 0.43
CA SER A 514 15.86 7.79 0.91
C SER A 514 16.21 8.77 -0.23
N PRO A 515 16.05 10.09 -0.02
CA PRO A 515 16.54 11.11 -0.98
C PRO A 515 18.06 11.08 -1.20
N ASP A 516 18.81 10.57 -0.23
CA ASP A 516 20.26 10.41 -0.22
C ASP A 516 20.58 8.94 0.07
N GLY A 517 20.07 8.10 -0.83
CA GLY A 517 20.14 6.66 -0.78
C GLY A 517 21.53 6.16 -1.13
N GLN A 518 21.77 4.90 -0.81
CA GLN A 518 23.07 4.27 -0.91
C GLN A 518 22.97 2.90 -1.56
N LEU A 519 24.06 2.51 -2.23
CA LEU A 519 24.36 1.13 -2.59
C LEU A 519 25.35 0.58 -1.56
N LEU A 520 24.94 -0.46 -0.85
CA LEU A 520 25.74 -1.14 0.16
C LEU A 520 26.12 -2.53 -0.35
N ARG A 521 27.31 -3.00 0.02
CA ARG A 521 27.78 -4.37 -0.23
C ARG A 521 28.11 -5.05 1.09
N VAL A 522 27.62 -6.27 1.24
CA VAL A 522 27.79 -7.10 2.44
C VAL A 522 28.60 -8.35 2.10
N MET A 523 29.69 -8.53 2.85
CA MET A 523 30.67 -9.61 2.68
C MET A 523 30.91 -10.30 4.03
N PRO A 524 31.30 -11.59 4.07
CA PRO A 524 31.78 -12.22 5.29
C PRO A 524 33.07 -11.53 5.79
N ARG A 525 33.34 -11.64 7.10
CA ARG A 525 34.58 -11.15 7.73
C ARG A 525 35.74 -12.11 7.61
#